data_AF-A0A392TGW5-F1
#
_entry.id   AF-A0A392TGW5-F1
#
_cell.length_a   1.000
_cell.length_b   1.000
_cell.length_c   1.000
_cell.angle_alpha   90.00
_cell.angle_beta   90.00
_cell.angle_gamma   90.00
#
_symmetry.space_group_name_H-M   'P 1'
#
loop_
_entity.id
_entity.type
_entity.pdbx_description
1 polymer ?
#
loop_
_entity_poly.entity_id
_entity_poly.type
_entity_poly.pdbx_seq_one_letter_code
_entity_poly.pdbx_strand_id
1 'polypeptide(L)' 'MAQGTEGSNVKKEIWYLDSGCSNHMIGNKEWLFDFNDSFRESVKLGDDSNMAVM' A
#
# COMPACT_ATOMS: atom_id res chain seq x y z
N MET A 1 -21.17 41.45 10.35
CA MET A 1 -21.74 40.33 11.12
C MET A 1 -22.76 39.63 10.25
N ALA A 2 -22.48 38.41 9.82
CA ALA A 2 -23.46 37.46 9.31
C ALA A 2 -22.87 36.07 9.60
N GLN A 3 -23.36 35.43 10.66
CA GLN A 3 -23.11 34.01 10.92
C GLN A 3 -24.09 33.21 10.04
N GLY A 4 -23.54 32.37 9.18
CA GLY A 4 -24.28 31.31 8.49
C GLY A 4 -24.13 30.01 9.27
N THR A 5 -25.24 29.36 9.54
CA THR A 5 -25.44 28.21 10.42
C THR A 5 -24.82 26.90 9.90
N GLU A 6 -24.35 26.10 10.86
CA GLU A 6 -23.81 24.74 10.75
C GLU A 6 -24.78 23.73 10.11
N GLY A 7 -24.25 22.65 9.55
CA GLY A 7 -24.99 21.38 9.48
C GLY A 7 -24.94 20.60 8.17
N SER A 8 -23.79 20.46 7.51
CA SER A 8 -23.58 19.33 6.60
C SER A 8 -22.61 18.36 7.25
N ASN A 9 -23.12 17.20 7.65
CA ASN A 9 -22.31 16.04 8.00
C ASN A 9 -21.62 15.56 6.71
N VAL A 10 -20.64 16.32 6.22
CA VAL A 10 -19.76 15.90 5.15
C VAL A 10 -18.91 14.81 5.78
N LYS A 11 -19.36 13.56 5.67
CA LYS A 11 -18.49 12.42 5.83
C LYS A 11 -17.34 12.66 4.86
N LYS A 12 -16.20 13.10 5.37
CA LYS A 12 -14.98 13.20 4.57
C LYS A 12 -14.78 11.81 3.99
N GLU A 13 -14.88 11.68 2.68
CA GLU A 13 -14.51 10.46 1.98
C GLU A 13 -13.00 10.31 2.14
N ILE A 14 -12.61 9.61 3.20
CA ILE A 14 -11.21 9.33 3.53
C ILE A 14 -10.81 8.17 2.63
N TRP A 15 -10.05 8.48 1.60
CA TRP A 15 -9.39 7.48 0.78
C TRP A 15 -8.16 6.99 1.54
N TYR A 16 -8.11 5.69 1.80
CA TYR A 16 -6.89 5.03 2.26
C TYR A 16 -6.12 4.58 1.03
N LEU A 17 -4.93 5.14 0.83
CA LEU A 17 -4.00 4.61 -0.16
C LEU A 17 -3.49 3.27 0.37
N ASP A 18 -4.09 2.18 -0.09
CA ASP A 18 -3.49 0.87 0.05
C ASP A 18 -2.32 0.80 -0.91
N SER A 19 -1.11 1.03 -0.41
CA SER A 19 0.11 0.80 -1.18
C SER A 19 0.45 -0.68 -1.27
N GLY A 20 -0.53 -1.57 -1.11
CA GLY A 20 -0.46 -3.04 -1.12
C GLY A 20 0.25 -3.68 -2.32
N CYS A 21 0.89 -2.89 -3.16
CA CYS A 21 2.04 -3.27 -3.96
C CYS A 21 3.26 -3.52 -3.05
N SER A 22 3.23 -4.58 -2.25
CA SER A 22 4.50 -5.25 -1.92
C SER A 22 5.20 -5.56 -3.25
N ASN A 23 6.54 -5.46 -3.30
CA ASN A 23 7.36 -5.86 -4.47
C ASN A 23 6.97 -7.25 -5.05
N HIS A 24 6.22 -8.04 -4.29
CA HIS A 24 5.78 -9.40 -4.52
C HIS A 24 4.78 -9.66 -5.66
N MET A 25 3.97 -8.71 -6.13
CA MET A 25 2.84 -9.04 -7.04
C MET A 25 2.84 -8.33 -8.40
N ILE A 26 3.98 -7.75 -8.78
CA ILE A 26 4.12 -7.02 -10.04
C ILE A 26 4.90 -7.91 -11.01
N GLY A 27 4.20 -8.50 -11.97
CA GLY A 27 4.78 -9.40 -12.97
C GLY A 27 5.74 -8.73 -13.96
N ASN A 28 5.81 -7.39 -13.96
CA ASN A 28 6.75 -6.62 -14.78
C ASN A 28 7.52 -5.58 -13.95
N LYS A 29 8.81 -5.84 -13.73
CA LYS A 29 9.73 -4.97 -12.97
C LYS A 29 9.93 -3.58 -13.59
N GLU A 30 9.72 -3.43 -14.90
CA GLU A 30 9.90 -2.16 -15.62
C GLU A 30 8.85 -1.11 -15.23
N TRP A 31 7.76 -1.52 -14.58
CA TRP A 31 6.71 -0.61 -14.12
C TRP A 31 7.00 -0.03 -12.74
N LEU A 32 8.08 -0.46 -12.09
CA LEU A 32 8.48 -0.01 -10.77
C LEU A 32 9.43 1.17 -10.90
N PHE A 33 9.14 2.27 -10.20
CA PHE A 33 9.98 3.47 -10.22
C PHE A 33 11.22 3.35 -9.31
N ASP A 34 11.06 2.77 -8.12
CA ASP A 34 12.11 2.61 -7.10
C ASP A 34 12.37 1.13 -6.78
N PHE A 35 12.53 0.29 -7.79
CA PHE A 35 12.80 -1.14 -7.57
C PHE A 35 14.26 -1.37 -7.15
N ASN A 36 14.43 -1.96 -5.96
CA ASN A 36 15.74 -2.38 -5.47
C ASN A 36 15.94 -3.88 -5.68
N ASP A 37 16.54 -4.28 -6.80
CA ASP A 37 16.84 -5.69 -7.11
C ASP A 37 17.90 -6.31 -6.16
N SER A 38 18.57 -5.51 -5.34
CA SER A 38 19.49 -5.99 -4.32
C SER A 38 18.79 -6.39 -3.01
N PHE A 39 17.52 -6.01 -2.84
CA PHE A 39 16.73 -6.35 -1.67
C PHE A 39 16.55 -7.86 -1.57
N ARG A 40 16.81 -8.40 -0.38
CA ARG A 40 16.63 -9.82 -0.08
C ARG A 40 16.00 -9.92 1.30
N GLU A 41 14.82 -10.49 1.35
CA GLU A 41 14.12 -10.83 2.60
C GLU A 41 13.49 -12.21 2.47
N SER A 42 13.11 -12.83 3.58
CA SER A 42 12.37 -14.08 3.58
C SER A 42 11.15 -13.96 4.49
N VAL A 43 9.99 -14.35 4.00
CA VAL A 43 8.76 -14.39 4.79
C VAL A 43 8.48 -15.83 5.21
N LYS A 44 8.14 -16.01 6.49
CA LYS A 44 7.69 -17.31 7.02
C LYS A 44 6.20 -17.45 6.78
N LEU A 45 5.82 -18.51 6.06
CA LEU A 45 4.43 -18.82 5.74
C LEU A 45 3.77 -19.58 6.89
N GLY A 46 2.44 -19.69 6.83
CA GLY A 46 1.64 -20.40 7.84
C GLY A 46 1.89 -21.91 7.91
N ASP A 47 2.61 -22.49 6.95
CA ASP A 47 3.06 -23.88 6.92
C ASP A 47 4.53 -24.04 7.39
N ASP A 48 5.07 -23.02 8.07
CA ASP A 48 6.45 -22.91 8.52
C ASP A 48 7.52 -22.89 7.41
N SER A 49 7.13 -22.91 6.14
CA SER A 49 8.05 -22.71 5.03
C SER A 49 8.49 -21.26 4.92
N ASN A 50 9.65 -21.01 4.29
CA ASN A 50 10.14 -19.66 4.02
C ASN A 50 10.11 -19.39 2.53
N MET A 51 9.55 -18.24 2.14
CA MET A 51 9.55 -17.75 0.78
C MET A 51 10.50 -16.57 0.65
N ALA A 52 11.42 -16.62 -0.32
CA ALA A 52 12.29 -15.50 -0.63
C ALA A 52 11.50 -14.37 -1.31
N VAL A 53 11.67 -13.15 -0.82
CA VAL A 53 11.21 -11.93 -1.46
C VAL A 53 12.29 -11.50 -2.45
N MET A 54 11.90 -11.31 -3.70
CA MET A 54 12.73 -10.80 -4.81
C MET A 54 12.29 -9.38 -5.19
#